data_AF-A0A2W4SSC9-F1
#
_entry.id   AF-A0A2W4SSC9-F1
#
_cell.length_a   1.000
_cell.length_b   1.000
_cell.length_c   1.000
_cell.angle_alpha   90.00
_cell.angle_beta   90.00
_cell.angle_gamma   90.00
#
_symmetry.space_group_name_H-M   'P 1'
#
loop_
_entity.id
_entity.type
_entity.pdbx_description
1 polymer ?
#
loop_
_entity_poly.entity_id
_entity_poly.type
_entity_poly.pdbx_seq_one_letter_code
_entity_poly.pdbx_strand_id
1 'polypeptide(L)'
;MTKNSTALSRRSLLATALFGTASLTAAPAFSQATGRRVAGPLGQLGLDATQFGLRPGSPDDQSRQFQTALGEAAKRDAPLVIAPGRYRVSRILLPNGARLIGVPGATRFVAAQAGPLLVARGLGRVALSGLTLD
;
A
#
# COMPACT_ATOMS: atom_id res chain seq x y z
N MET A 1 -1.46 47.63 -33.55
CA MET A 1 -1.80 46.33 -34.16
C MET A 1 -1.13 45.23 -33.33
N THR A 2 -1.83 44.10 -33.08
CA THR A 2 -1.53 42.94 -32.20
C THR A 2 -1.95 43.11 -30.73
N LYS A 3 -3.19 42.74 -30.34
CA LYS A 3 -3.80 41.41 -30.05
C LYS A 3 -3.40 40.81 -28.69
N ASN A 4 -4.34 40.96 -27.75
CA ASN A 4 -4.90 40.01 -26.77
C ASN A 4 -3.99 38.89 -26.23
N SER A 5 -3.98 38.72 -24.91
CA SER A 5 -4.96 37.81 -24.25
C SER A 5 -4.81 37.83 -22.73
N THR A 6 -5.90 38.21 -22.06
CA THR A 6 -6.15 38.06 -20.62
C THR A 6 -6.38 36.60 -20.27
N ALA A 7 -5.54 36.03 -19.41
CA ALA A 7 -5.84 34.77 -18.72
C ALA A 7 -5.60 34.97 -17.22
N LEU A 8 -6.58 35.60 -16.56
CA LEU A 8 -6.59 35.73 -15.11
C LEU A 8 -6.88 34.36 -14.49
N SER A 9 -5.91 33.91 -13.71
CA SER A 9 -5.82 32.61 -13.05
C SER A 9 -6.73 32.52 -11.82
N ARG A 10 -7.05 31.28 -11.42
CA ARG A 10 -7.97 30.78 -10.38
C ARG A 10 -7.84 31.39 -8.97
N ARG A 11 -6.91 32.33 -8.78
CA ARG A 11 -6.57 32.99 -7.52
C ARG A 11 -7.50 34.16 -7.16
N SER A 12 -8.36 34.59 -8.09
CA SER A 12 -9.37 35.64 -7.86
C SER A 12 -10.67 35.14 -7.21
N LEU A 13 -10.74 33.87 -6.79
CA LEU A 13 -11.96 33.26 -6.22
C LEU A 13 -11.90 33.04 -4.70
N LEU A 14 -11.09 33.82 -3.98
CA LEU A 14 -11.07 33.79 -2.51
C LEU A 14 -11.20 35.20 -1.97
N ALA A 15 -12.42 35.73 -2.04
CA ALA A 15 -12.82 36.90 -1.30
C ALA A 15 -14.31 36.79 -0.93
N THR A 16 -14.54 36.79 0.38
CA THR A 16 -15.71 37.40 1.05
C THR A 16 -17.00 36.57 1.17
N ALA A 17 -17.28 36.12 2.40
CA ALA A 17 -18.62 36.24 2.99
C ALA A 17 -18.52 36.27 4.52
N LEU A 18 -18.75 37.46 5.09
CA LEU A 18 -18.91 37.74 6.51
C LEU A 18 -20.42 37.98 6.79
N PHE A 19 -20.86 37.54 7.96
CA PHE A 19 -22.07 37.92 8.71
C PHE A 19 -23.48 37.67 8.11
N GLY A 20 -24.22 36.76 8.76
CA GLY A 20 -25.68 36.64 8.63
C GLY A 20 -26.27 35.90 9.83
N THR A 21 -26.87 36.64 10.75
CA THR A 21 -27.74 36.11 11.82
C THR A 21 -29.09 35.71 11.24
N ALA A 22 -29.39 34.40 11.19
CA ALA A 22 -30.74 33.89 11.00
C ALA A 22 -30.85 32.44 11.53
N SER A 23 -31.99 32.17 12.13
CA SER A 23 -32.32 31.12 13.08
C SER A 23 -32.55 29.72 12.47
N LEU A 24 -32.19 28.69 13.25
CA LEU A 24 -32.84 27.37 13.42
C LEU A 24 -33.33 26.60 12.18
N THR A 25 -32.56 25.61 11.74
CA THR A 25 -33.05 24.24 11.46
C THR A 25 -31.90 23.24 11.56
N ALA A 26 -32.02 22.26 12.47
CA ALA A 26 -31.05 21.20 12.70
C ALA A 26 -30.86 20.31 11.46
N ALA A 27 -29.63 20.22 10.95
CA ALA A 27 -29.19 19.12 10.11
C ALA A 27 -28.38 18.15 10.98
N PRO A 28 -28.55 16.82 10.84
CA PRO A 28 -27.81 15.87 11.65
C PRO A 28 -26.34 15.99 11.28
N ALA A 29 -25.55 16.51 12.21
CA ALA A 29 -24.11 16.34 12.15
C ALA A 29 -23.86 14.83 12.17
N PHE A 30 -23.42 14.28 11.04
CA PHE A 30 -22.87 12.93 10.99
C PHE A 30 -21.75 12.89 12.02
N SER A 31 -22.03 12.29 13.19
CA SER A 31 -21.04 11.82 14.13
C SER A 31 -20.21 10.78 13.38
N GLN A 32 -19.18 11.26 12.69
CA GLN A 32 -18.06 10.42 12.31
C GLN A 32 -17.46 9.96 13.63
N ALA A 33 -17.85 8.77 14.07
CA ALA A 33 -17.08 8.00 15.02
C ALA A 33 -15.74 7.71 14.35
N THR A 34 -14.83 8.69 14.38
CA THR A 34 -13.41 8.42 14.36
C THR A 34 -13.15 7.65 15.64
N GLY A 35 -13.41 6.35 15.60
CA GLY A 35 -12.78 5.42 16.50
C GLY A 35 -11.31 5.73 16.42
N ARG A 36 -10.79 6.38 17.46
CA ARG A 36 -9.36 6.61 17.66
C ARG A 36 -8.77 5.22 17.66
N ARG A 37 -8.33 4.73 16.50
CA ARG A 37 -7.44 3.58 16.44
C ARG A 37 -6.20 4.06 17.15
N VAL A 38 -6.09 3.72 18.43
CA VAL A 38 -4.85 3.83 19.17
C VAL A 38 -3.93 2.87 18.43
N ALA A 39 -3.09 3.41 17.55
CA ALA A 39 -1.97 2.68 17.02
C ALA A 39 -1.13 2.29 18.23
N GLY A 40 -1.23 1.03 18.64
CA GLY A 40 -0.29 0.42 19.57
C GLY A 40 1.12 0.56 19.00
N PRO A 41 2.16 0.29 19.80
CA PRO A 41 3.55 0.52 19.39
C PRO A 41 3.80 -0.09 18.00
N LEU A 42 4.05 0.75 17.00
CA LEU A 42 4.37 0.37 15.60
C LEU A 42 5.74 -0.32 15.49
N GLY A 43 6.30 -0.78 16.60
CA GLY A 43 7.69 -1.24 16.75
C GLY A 43 8.02 -2.51 15.98
N GLN A 44 7.03 -3.20 15.43
CA GLN A 44 7.22 -4.24 14.41
C GLN A 44 6.11 -4.09 13.37
N LEU A 45 6.25 -3.12 12.44
CA LEU A 45 5.32 -2.92 11.32
C LEU A 45 4.94 -4.24 10.62
N GLY A 46 5.87 -5.19 10.61
CA GLY A 46 5.72 -6.57 10.22
C GLY A 46 7.03 -7.33 10.33
N LEU A 47 7.08 -8.53 9.74
CA LEU A 47 8.31 -9.28 9.56
C LEU A 47 9.08 -8.68 8.38
N ASP A 48 10.39 -8.50 8.52
CA ASP A 48 11.22 -8.04 7.41
C ASP A 48 11.65 -9.22 6.53
N ALA A 49 11.32 -9.17 5.25
CA ALA A 49 11.72 -10.17 4.25
C ALA A 49 13.24 -10.40 4.20
N THR A 50 14.07 -9.40 4.54
CA THR A 50 15.54 -9.57 4.55
C THR A 50 16.02 -10.56 5.61
N GLN A 51 15.27 -10.74 6.70
CA GLN A 51 15.54 -11.72 7.77
C GLN A 51 15.40 -13.15 7.27
N PHE A 52 14.64 -13.36 6.18
CA PHE A 52 14.45 -14.65 5.53
C PHE A 52 15.39 -14.87 4.35
N GLY A 53 16.37 -13.97 4.16
CA GLY A 53 17.34 -14.07 3.08
C GLY A 53 16.90 -13.44 1.76
N LEU A 54 15.79 -12.70 1.72
CA LEU A 54 15.49 -11.91 0.53
C LEU A 54 16.52 -10.78 0.39
N ARG A 55 17.00 -10.60 -0.82
CA ARG A 55 18.02 -9.64 -1.22
C ARG A 55 17.54 -8.89 -2.47
N PRO A 56 17.29 -7.58 -2.36
CA PRO A 56 16.94 -6.78 -3.53
C PRO A 56 18.10 -6.76 -4.54
N GLY A 57 17.77 -6.89 -5.82
CA GLY A 57 18.73 -6.89 -6.93
C GLY A 57 19.46 -8.21 -7.14
N SER A 58 19.21 -9.25 -6.33
CA SER A 58 19.84 -10.56 -6.54
C SER A 58 19.43 -11.16 -7.91
N PRO A 59 20.38 -11.74 -8.67
CA PRO A 59 20.08 -12.43 -9.92
C PRO A 59 19.38 -13.78 -9.70
N ASP A 60 19.47 -14.33 -8.49
CA ASP A 60 18.96 -15.64 -8.15
C ASP A 60 17.44 -15.65 -7.99
N ASP A 61 16.84 -16.83 -8.21
CA ASP A 61 15.46 -17.08 -7.85
C ASP A 61 15.30 -17.21 -6.32
N GLN A 62 14.53 -16.30 -5.74
CA GLN A 62 14.32 -16.18 -4.30
C GLN A 62 12.97 -16.76 -3.86
N SER A 63 12.32 -17.57 -4.70
CA SER A 63 10.96 -18.06 -4.46
C SER A 63 10.83 -18.86 -3.17
N ARG A 64 11.83 -19.69 -2.83
CA ARG A 64 11.82 -20.49 -1.60
C ARG A 64 11.89 -19.61 -0.35
N GLN A 65 12.81 -18.65 -0.34
CA GLN A 65 12.98 -17.70 0.76
C GLN A 65 11.70 -16.88 0.95
N PHE A 66 11.11 -16.43 -0.15
CA PHE A 66 9.86 -15.68 -0.11
C PHE A 66 8.71 -16.55 0.41
N GLN A 67 8.57 -17.79 -0.05
CA GLN A 67 7.52 -18.69 0.43
C GLN A 67 7.64 -18.93 1.95
N THR A 68 8.85 -19.13 2.46
CA THR A 68 9.12 -19.28 3.90
C THR A 68 8.76 -18.01 4.67
N ALA A 69 9.20 -16.84 4.21
CA ALA A 69 8.90 -15.56 4.83
C ALA A 69 7.41 -15.29 4.93
N LEU A 70 6.67 -15.57 3.85
CA LEU A 70 5.24 -15.37 3.78
C LEU A 70 4.47 -16.34 4.68
N GLY A 71 4.93 -17.60 4.77
CA GLY A 71 4.38 -18.58 5.69
C GLY A 71 4.56 -18.17 7.16
N GLU A 72 5.74 -17.69 7.54
CA GLU A 72 6.00 -17.21 8.90
C GLU A 72 5.21 -15.94 9.24
N ALA A 73 5.08 -15.01 8.28
CA ALA A 73 4.27 -13.82 8.46
C ALA A 73 2.78 -14.17 8.69
N ALA A 74 2.24 -15.09 7.89
CA ALA A 74 0.87 -15.54 8.03
C ALA A 74 0.60 -16.27 9.36
N LYS A 75 1.53 -17.13 9.82
CA LYS A 75 1.43 -17.80 11.13
C LYS A 75 1.35 -16.81 12.30
N ARG A 76 1.97 -15.63 12.16
CA ARG A 76 2.03 -14.59 13.19
C ARG A 76 0.95 -13.52 13.03
N ASP A 77 0.04 -13.67 12.07
CA ASP A 77 -0.94 -12.65 11.66
C ASP A 77 -0.30 -11.26 11.45
N ALA A 78 0.92 -11.26 10.94
CA ALA A 78 1.74 -10.09 10.75
C ALA A 78 1.99 -9.87 9.25
N PRO A 79 2.15 -8.62 8.80
CA PRO A 79 2.49 -8.39 7.40
C PRO A 79 3.96 -8.73 7.16
N LEU A 80 4.27 -9.13 5.92
CA LEU A 80 5.63 -9.21 5.44
C LEU A 80 6.00 -7.88 4.77
N VAL A 81 6.97 -7.19 5.35
CA VAL A 81 7.52 -5.93 4.84
C VAL A 81 8.70 -6.24 3.93
N ILE A 82 8.71 -5.61 2.76
CA ILE A 82 9.69 -5.85 1.71
C ILE A 82 10.36 -4.53 1.39
N ALA A 83 11.69 -4.51 1.49
CA ALA A 83 12.48 -3.34 1.16
C ALA A 83 12.31 -2.92 -0.32
N PRO A 84 12.64 -1.66 -0.66
CA PRO A 84 12.81 -1.25 -2.05
C PRO A 84 13.79 -2.15 -2.81
N GLY A 85 13.46 -2.48 -4.05
CA GLY A 85 14.32 -3.20 -4.97
C GLY A 85 13.60 -4.21 -5.85
N ARG A 86 14.37 -4.90 -6.68
CA ARG A 86 13.89 -5.94 -7.60
C ARG A 86 14.10 -7.32 -6.98
N TYR A 87 13.07 -8.14 -6.92
CA TYR A 87 13.17 -9.50 -6.40
C TYR A 87 12.68 -10.48 -7.48
N ARG A 88 13.55 -11.41 -7.86
CA ARG A 88 13.22 -12.45 -8.84
C ARG A 88 12.57 -13.62 -8.13
N VAL A 89 11.28 -13.83 -8.40
CA VAL A 89 10.47 -14.90 -7.78
C VAL A 89 9.46 -15.44 -8.77
N SER A 90 8.85 -16.58 -8.48
CA SER A 90 7.77 -17.16 -9.27
C SER A 90 6.89 -18.05 -8.40
N ARG A 91 5.62 -18.21 -8.82
CA ARG A 91 4.66 -19.17 -8.25
C ARG A 91 4.54 -19.12 -6.73
N ILE A 92 4.62 -17.93 -6.14
CA ILE A 92 4.47 -17.76 -4.69
C ILE A 92 3.02 -18.04 -4.31
N LEU A 93 2.79 -19.08 -3.52
CA LEU A 93 1.47 -19.40 -3.02
C LEU A 93 1.14 -18.47 -1.85
N LEU A 94 0.10 -17.64 -2.03
CA LEU A 94 -0.38 -16.75 -1.00
C LEU A 94 -1.21 -17.54 0.03
N PRO A 95 -0.80 -17.62 1.30
CA PRO A 95 -1.63 -18.21 2.36
C PRO A 95 -2.85 -17.32 2.67
N ASN A 96 -3.86 -17.90 3.31
CA ASN A 96 -5.00 -17.11 3.78
C ASN A 96 -4.53 -16.09 4.83
N GLY A 97 -4.99 -14.84 4.72
CA GLY A 97 -4.52 -13.75 5.57
C GLY A 97 -3.17 -13.16 5.16
N ALA A 98 -2.60 -13.55 4.01
CA ALA A 98 -1.36 -12.98 3.52
C ALA A 98 -1.42 -11.45 3.41
N ARG A 99 -0.43 -10.77 3.97
CA ARG A 99 -0.30 -9.32 3.93
C ARG A 99 1.11 -8.95 3.50
N LEU A 100 1.23 -8.28 2.36
CA LEU A 100 2.50 -7.88 1.76
C LEU A 100 2.55 -6.36 1.65
N ILE A 101 3.64 -5.78 2.15
CA ILE A 101 3.84 -4.33 2.17
C ILE A 101 5.21 -4.04 1.56
N GLY A 102 5.23 -3.35 0.43
CA GLY A 102 6.42 -2.77 -0.17
C GLY A 102 6.35 -1.26 -0.24
N VAL A 103 7.26 -0.67 -1.02
CA VAL A 103 7.31 0.76 -1.28
C VAL A 103 6.79 1.02 -2.70
N PRO A 104 5.70 1.81 -2.87
CA PRO A 104 5.13 2.13 -4.18
C PRO A 104 6.18 2.61 -5.18
N GLY A 105 6.24 1.98 -6.36
CA GLY A 105 7.19 2.30 -7.42
C GLY A 105 8.64 1.82 -7.19
N ALA A 106 8.98 1.35 -5.98
CA ALA A 106 10.34 0.96 -5.63
C ALA A 106 10.49 -0.53 -5.30
N THR A 107 9.45 -1.21 -4.82
CA THR A 107 9.44 -2.68 -4.64
C THR A 107 8.83 -3.35 -5.86
N ARG A 108 9.64 -4.14 -6.58
CA ARG A 108 9.23 -4.84 -7.81
C ARG A 108 9.52 -6.33 -7.71
N PHE A 109 8.51 -7.15 -7.99
CA PHE A 109 8.66 -8.58 -8.21
C PHE A 109 8.77 -8.84 -9.70
N VAL A 110 9.82 -9.56 -10.07
CA VAL A 110 10.14 -9.91 -11.44
C VAL A 110 10.00 -11.42 -11.60
N ALA A 111 9.31 -11.88 -12.65
CA ALA A 111 9.19 -13.31 -12.90
C ALA A 111 10.57 -13.97 -13.05
N ALA A 112 10.89 -14.90 -12.13
CA ALA A 112 12.10 -15.70 -12.21
C ALA A 112 12.01 -16.80 -13.29
N GLN A 113 10.80 -17.29 -13.56
CA GLN A 113 10.47 -18.31 -14.56
C GLN A 113 9.12 -17.99 -15.22
N ALA A 114 8.84 -18.66 -16.34
CA ALA A 114 7.55 -18.57 -17.01
C ALA A 114 6.38 -19.04 -16.10
N GLY A 115 5.29 -18.27 -16.13
CA GLY A 115 4.07 -18.52 -15.38
C GLY A 115 3.70 -17.38 -14.42
N PRO A 116 2.76 -17.63 -13.48
CA PRO A 116 2.30 -16.60 -12.56
C PRO A 116 3.36 -16.28 -11.49
N LEU A 117 3.46 -15.00 -11.13
CA LEU A 117 4.27 -14.53 -10.00
C LEU A 117 3.68 -14.96 -8.65
N LEU A 118 2.39 -14.71 -8.46
CA LEU A 118 1.64 -15.00 -7.24
C LEU A 118 0.46 -15.93 -7.58
N VAL A 119 0.18 -16.87 -6.69
CA VAL A 119 -0.92 -17.83 -6.83
C VAL A 119 -1.79 -17.74 -5.58
N ALA A 120 -3.09 -17.48 -5.76
CA ALA A 120 -4.08 -17.48 -4.68
C ALA A 120 -5.13 -18.57 -4.96
N ARG A 121 -5.46 -19.38 -3.94
CA ARG A 121 -6.48 -20.44 -4.05
C ARG A 121 -7.33 -20.48 -2.79
N GLY A 122 -8.64 -20.30 -2.93
CA GLY A 122 -9.59 -20.42 -1.82
C GLY A 122 -9.31 -19.50 -0.63
N LEU A 123 -8.80 -18.28 -0.87
CA LEU A 123 -8.44 -17.34 0.19
C LEU A 123 -9.65 -16.53 0.65
N GLY A 124 -9.78 -16.32 1.96
CA GLY A 124 -10.76 -15.39 2.53
C GLY A 124 -10.24 -13.95 2.56
N ARG A 125 -8.95 -13.75 2.87
CA ARG A 125 -8.32 -12.42 2.94
C ARG A 125 -6.92 -12.43 2.35
N VAL A 126 -6.60 -11.39 1.60
CA VAL A 126 -5.24 -11.05 1.16
C VAL A 126 -5.11 -9.52 1.07
N ALA A 127 -3.94 -8.98 1.39
CA ALA A 127 -3.64 -7.56 1.19
C ALA A 127 -2.26 -7.39 0.56
N LEU A 128 -2.20 -6.68 -0.56
CA LEU A 128 -0.97 -6.35 -1.28
C LEU A 128 -0.90 -4.82 -1.38
N SER A 129 0.19 -4.21 -0.94
CA SER A 129 0.35 -2.76 -0.96
C SER A 129 1.76 -2.36 -1.35
N GLY A 130 1.89 -1.36 -2.23
CA GLY A 130 3.18 -0.80 -2.62
C GLY A 130 4.09 -1.75 -3.40
N LEU A 131 3.51 -2.66 -4.20
CA LEU A 131 4.24 -3.63 -5.00
C LEU A 131 4.00 -3.40 -6.49
N THR A 132 5.05 -3.56 -7.29
CA THR A 132 4.95 -3.73 -8.74
C THR A 132 5.16 -5.19 -9.09
N LEU A 133 4.33 -5.73 -9.99
CA LEU A 133 4.48 -7.08 -10.54
C LEU A 133 4.89 -6.93 -12.01
N ASP A 134 6.03 -7.50 -12.38
CA ASP A 134 6.70 -7.36 -13.68
C ASP A 134 7.05 -8.74 -14.26
#